data_AF-A0A9X2XYC1-F1
#
_entry.id   AF-A0A9X2XYC1-F1
#
_cell.length_a   1.000
_cell.length_b   1.000
_cell.length_c   1.000
_cell.angle_alpha   90.00
_cell.angle_beta   90.00
_cell.angle_gamma   90.00
#
_symmetry.space_group_name_H-M   'P 1'
#
loop_
_entity.id
_entity.type
_entity.pdbx_description
1 polymer ?
#
loop_
_entity_poly.entity_id
_entity_poly.type
_entity_poly.pdbx_seq_one_letter_code
_entity_poly.pdbx_strand_id
1 'polypeptide(L)'
;MIRVFTTSFEFQGRTYSSMVQMTIDKSDFAMQISVEDPSLYSLLPDGKISYTSKSGLKTNIEGKKLQAQELVGSVVRSVEKHLYM
;
A
#
# COMPACT_ATOMS: atom_id res chain seq x y z
N MET A 1 -13.89 7.67 11.07
CA MET A 1 -12.83 8.69 10.85
C MET A 1 -12.10 8.36 9.55
N ILE A 2 -11.76 9.38 8.76
CA ILE A 2 -10.94 9.22 7.56
C ILE A 2 -9.64 10.00 7.77
N ARG A 3 -8.49 9.38 7.51
CA ARG A 3 -7.17 10.01 7.51
C ARG A 3 -6.54 9.81 6.14
N VAL A 4 -6.11 10.90 5.52
CA VAL A 4 -5.39 10.87 4.25
C VAL A 4 -4.00 11.41 4.48
N PHE A 5 -2.98 10.70 4.00
CA PHE A 5 -1.60 11.14 4.07
C PHE A 5 -0.79 10.58 2.92
N THR A 6 0.35 11.20 2.63
CA THR A 6 1.32 10.72 1.65
C THR A 6 2.51 10.11 2.36
N THR A 7 3.05 9.04 1.81
CA THR A 7 4.30 8.45 2.29
C THR A 7 5.21 8.07 1.13
N SER A 8 6.50 8.07 1.37
CA SER A 8 7.51 7.71 0.39
C SER A 8 8.11 6.35 0.72
N PHE A 9 8.43 5.58 -0.31
CA PHE A 9 9.07 4.28 -0.19
C PHE A 9 10.16 4.14 -1.25
N GLU A 10 11.14 3.28 -0.97
CA GLU A 10 12.21 2.96 -1.91
C GLU A 10 11.94 1.60 -2.55
N PHE A 11 12.13 1.53 -3.87
CA PHE A 11 12.05 0.29 -4.64
C PHE A 11 13.05 0.34 -5.80
N GLN A 12 13.88 -0.70 -5.94
CA GLN A 12 14.92 -0.79 -6.98
C GLN A 12 15.84 0.46 -7.05
N GLY A 13 16.20 1.04 -5.90
CA GLY A 13 17.08 2.22 -5.82
C GLY A 13 16.42 3.54 -6.25
N ARG A 14 15.09 3.56 -6.41
CA ARG A 14 14.31 4.77 -6.70
C ARG A 14 13.31 5.04 -5.59
N THR A 15 13.10 6.32 -5.30
CA THR A 15 12.10 6.77 -4.34
C THR A 15 10.80 7.06 -5.06
N TYR A 16 9.72 6.47 -4.56
CA TYR A 16 8.37 6.67 -5.04
C TYR A 16 7.49 7.26 -3.94
N SER A 17 6.41 7.89 -4.33
CA SER A 17 5.39 8.40 -3.42
C SER A 17 4.11 7.60 -3.56
N SER A 18 3.42 7.45 -2.43
CA SER A 18 2.12 6.80 -2.36
C SER A 18 1.16 7.64 -1.54
N MET A 19 -0.09 7.72 -1.99
CA MET A 19 -1.18 8.33 -1.26
C MET A 19 -1.92 7.25 -0.49
N VAL A 20 -2.14 7.47 0.79
CA VAL A 20 -2.80 6.53 1.70
C VAL A 20 -4.09 7.16 2.19
N GLN A 21 -5.20 6.49 1.92
CA GLN A 21 -6.50 6.79 2.51
C GLN A 21 -6.85 5.71 3.50
N MET A 22 -6.89 6.07 4.78
CA MET A 22 -7.25 5.18 5.87
C MET A 22 -8.64 5.55 6.40
N THR A 23 -9.52 4.55 6.49
CA THR A 23 -10.86 4.67 7.05
C THR A 23 -10.97 3.77 8.27
N ILE A 24 -11.32 4.36 9.41
CA ILE A 24 -11.54 3.68 10.68
C ILE A 24 -13.01 3.84 11.04
N ASP A 25 -13.76 2.75 11.10
CA ASP A 25 -15.16 2.72 11.51
C ASP A 25 -15.39 1.67 12.61
N LYS A 26 -15.60 2.14 13.85
CA LYS A 26 -15.78 1.32 15.06
C LYS A 26 -14.67 0.27 15.28
N SER A 27 -14.81 -0.91 14.67
CA SER A 27 -13.87 -2.05 14.74
C SER A 27 -13.29 -2.43 13.38
N ASP A 28 -13.73 -1.75 12.33
CA ASP A 28 -13.30 -1.97 10.96
C ASP A 28 -12.26 -0.93 10.57
N PHE A 29 -11.17 -1.43 10.01
CA PHE A 29 -10.10 -0.60 9.49
C PHE A 29 -9.90 -0.95 8.03
N ALA A 30 -9.93 0.05 7.16
CA ALA A 30 -9.67 -0.10 5.73
C ALA A 30 -8.56 0.88 5.32
N MET A 31 -7.62 0.43 4.49
CA MET A 31 -6.66 1.32 3.83
C MET A 31 -6.73 1.12 2.33
N GLN A 32 -6.64 2.22 1.61
CA GLN A 32 -6.40 2.24 0.18
C GLN A 32 -5.13 3.03 -0.06
N ILE A 33 -4.18 2.42 -0.75
CA ILE A 33 -2.88 2.99 -1.08
C ILE A 33 -2.80 3.10 -2.59
N SER A 34 -2.55 4.31 -3.10
CA SER A 34 -2.41 4.61 -4.51
C SER A 34 -0.96 5.00 -4.80
N VAL A 35 -0.38 4.38 -5.82
CA VAL A 35 0.96 4.66 -6.33
C VAL A 35 0.79 5.17 -7.76
N GLU A 36 1.01 6.47 -7.95
CA GLU A 36 0.77 7.16 -9.23
C GLU A 36 2.03 7.19 -10.12
N ASP A 37 2.81 6.10 -10.13
CA ASP A 37 3.98 5.97 -10.99
C ASP A 37 3.73 4.92 -12.09
N PRO A 38 3.63 5.34 -13.37
CA PRO A 38 3.38 4.43 -14.50
C PRO A 38 4.44 3.33 -14.67
N SER A 39 5.68 3.54 -14.22
CA SER A 39 6.73 2.51 -14.31
C SER A 39 6.41 1.28 -13.46
N LEU A 40 5.61 1.46 -12.40
CA LEU A 40 5.19 0.40 -11.50
C LEU A 40 3.94 -0.33 -11.98
N TYR A 41 3.25 0.13 -13.03
CA TYR A 41 2.03 -0.52 -13.53
C TYR A 41 2.26 -1.95 -14.04
N SER A 42 3.49 -2.27 -14.46
CA SER A 42 3.86 -3.65 -14.80
C SER A 42 3.79 -4.62 -13.62
N LEU A 43 3.97 -4.12 -12.39
CA LEU A 43 3.96 -4.88 -11.14
C LEU A 43 2.63 -4.67 -10.38
N LEU A 44 2.06 -3.46 -10.48
CA LEU A 44 0.84 -3.00 -9.85
C LEU A 44 -0.09 -2.36 -10.90
N PRO A 45 -0.80 -3.16 -11.72
CA PRO A 45 -1.57 -2.68 -12.88
C PRO A 45 -2.61 -1.61 -12.54
N ASP A 46 -3.25 -1.75 -11.39
CA ASP A 46 -4.27 -0.81 -10.93
C ASP A 46 -3.69 0.40 -10.20
N GLY A 47 -2.37 0.44 -10.01
CA GLY A 47 -1.67 1.44 -9.19
C GLY A 47 -2.15 1.46 -7.73
N LYS A 48 -2.93 0.45 -7.30
CA LYS A 48 -3.68 0.48 -6.05
C LYS A 48 -3.46 -0.78 -5.22
N ILE A 49 -3.33 -0.60 -3.92
CA ILE A 49 -3.26 -1.64 -2.91
C ILE A 49 -4.39 -1.37 -1.92
N SER A 50 -5.26 -2.34 -1.69
CA SER A 50 -6.38 -2.20 -0.74
C SER A 50 -6.23 -3.19 0.41
N TYR A 51 -6.54 -2.72 1.61
CA TYR A 51 -6.46 -3.47 2.87
C TYR A 51 -7.76 -3.33 3.65
N THR A 52 -8.20 -4.40 4.29
CA THR A 52 -9.35 -4.39 5.20
C THR A 52 -9.10 -5.34 6.38
N SER A 53 -9.15 -4.79 7.59
CA SER A 53 -8.72 -5.43 8.84
C SER A 53 -9.71 -6.44 9.42
N LYS A 54 -10.88 -6.67 8.82
CA LYS A 54 -11.74 -7.81 9.22
C LYS A 54 -11.02 -9.16 9.06
N SER A 55 -9.90 -9.23 8.31
CA SER A 55 -9.16 -10.47 8.05
C SER A 55 -7.64 -10.30 7.96
N GLY A 56 -7.05 -9.21 8.49
CA GLY A 56 -5.61 -8.94 8.38
C GLY A 56 -5.14 -8.61 6.95
N LEU A 57 -3.82 -8.60 6.72
CA LEU A 57 -3.19 -8.17 5.44
C LEU A 57 -3.43 -9.24 4.38
N LYS A 58 -4.63 -9.23 3.79
CA LYS A 58 -4.90 -9.99 2.57
C LYS A 58 -4.38 -9.22 1.37
N THR A 59 -3.08 -9.34 1.17
CA THR A 59 -2.47 -9.09 -0.13
C THR A 59 -3.01 -10.13 -1.10
N ASN A 60 -3.96 -9.74 -1.95
CA ASN A 60 -4.43 -10.59 -3.05
C ASN A 60 -3.33 -10.62 -4.13
N ILE A 61 -2.23 -11.31 -3.81
CA ILE A 61 -1.06 -11.52 -4.67
C ILE A 61 -1.04 -13.00 -5.06
N GLU A 62 -2.17 -13.53 -5.53
CA GLU A 62 -2.19 -14.84 -6.17
C GLU A 62 -1.51 -14.69 -7.55
N GLY A 63 -0.32 -15.28 -7.69
CA GLY A 63 0.36 -15.47 -8.98
C GLY A 63 1.29 -14.36 -9.50
N LYS A 64 1.60 -13.31 -8.72
CA LYS A 64 2.54 -12.25 -9.19
C LYS A 64 4.00 -12.53 -8.86
N LYS A 65 4.88 -12.15 -9.80
CA LYS A 65 6.36 -12.19 -9.73
C LYS A 65 6.88 -11.66 -8.38
N LEU A 66 7.98 -12.22 -7.87
CA LEU A 66 8.66 -11.85 -6.62
C LEU A 66 8.79 -10.32 -6.44
N GLN A 67 9.11 -9.60 -7.52
CA GLN A 67 9.26 -8.14 -7.53
C GLN A 67 7.98 -7.38 -7.14
N ALA A 68 6.79 -7.91 -7.46
CA ALA A 68 5.53 -7.28 -7.06
C ALA A 68 5.27 -7.47 -5.55
N GLN A 69 5.69 -8.61 -4.98
CA GLN A 69 5.63 -8.82 -3.53
C GLN A 69 6.59 -7.87 -2.80
N GLU A 70 7.81 -7.71 -3.32
CA GLU A 70 8.79 -6.76 -2.78
C GLU A 70 8.29 -5.31 -2.85
N LEU A 71 7.72 -4.90 -3.99
CA LEU A 71 7.12 -3.57 -4.15
C LEU A 71 6.04 -3.33 -3.10
N VAL A 72 5.08 -4.26 -2.97
CA VAL A 72 4.00 -4.14 -1.99
C VAL A 72 4.56 -4.13 -0.57
N GLY A 73 5.57 -4.93 -0.26
CA GLY A 73 6.24 -4.94 1.05
C GLY A 73 6.96 -3.62 1.37
N SER A 74 7.58 -2.97 0.38
CA SER A 74 8.16 -1.63 0.55
C SER A 74 7.09 -0.57 0.83
N VAL A 75 5.97 -0.62 0.11
CA VAL A 75 4.83 0.29 0.32
C VAL A 75 4.20 0.07 1.71
N VAL A 76 3.95 -1.18 2.11
CA VAL A 76 3.35 -1.46 3.43
C VAL A 76 4.26 -0.97 4.56
N ARG A 77 5.58 -1.22 4.47
CA ARG A 77 6.54 -0.75 5.49
C ARG A 77 6.61 0.77 5.62
N SER A 78 6.39 1.54 4.54
CA SER A 78 6.33 3.00 4.65
C SER A 78 5.04 3.46 5.33
N VAL A 79 3.93 2.77 5.07
CA VAL A 79 2.62 3.04 5.70
C VAL A 79 2.61 2.68 7.18
N GLU A 80 3.16 1.52 7.58
CA GLU A 80 3.18 1.06 8.97
C GLU A 80 3.83 2.07 9.93
N LYS A 81 4.86 2.79 9.47
CA LYS A 81 5.50 3.87 10.24
C LYS A 81 4.53 4.98 10.68
N HIS A 82 3.40 5.13 10.00
CA HIS A 82 2.39 6.16 10.28
C HIS A 82 1.22 5.63 11.13
N LEU A 83 1.16 4.30 11.34
CA LEU A 83 0.11 3.63 12.11
C LEU A 83 0.46 3.47 13.60
N TYR A 84 1.75 3.44 13.94
CA TYR A 84 2.25 3.29 15.31
C TYR A 84 2.58 4.63 16.01
N MET A 85 2.11 5.77 15.49
CA MET A 85 2.24 7.09 16.14
C MET A 85 1.02 7.44 16.98
#